data_AF-Q1Z3P6-F1
#
_entry.id   AF-Q1Z3P6-F1
#
_cell.length_a   1.000
_cell.length_b   1.000
_cell.length_c   1.000
_cell.angle_alpha   90.00
_cell.angle_beta   90.00
_cell.angle_gamma   90.00
#
_symmetry.space_group_name_H-M   'P 1'
#
loop_
_entity.id
_entity.type
_entity.pdbx_description
1 polymer ?
#
loop_
_entity_poly.entity_id
_entity_poly.type
_entity_poly.pdbx_seq_one_letter_code
_entity_poly.pdbx_strand_id
1 'polypeptide(L)' 'MLVDDAVVGFFVIDTANYGFCSKGALGLRAFFIDSRHQGKGYGKFSVAALKPYLQQAYSQNSKIYLTVNCKNLSAY' A
#
# COMPACT_ATOMS: atom_id res chain seq x y z
N MET A 1 -8.52 -6.29 2.02
CA MET A 1 -9.38 -5.97 0.86
C MET A 1 -10.37 -7.11 0.73
N LEU A 2 -11.67 -6.82 0.74
CA LEU A 2 -12.71 -7.84 0.75
C LEU A 2 -13.55 -7.77 -0.53
N VAL A 3 -13.91 -8.95 -1.05
CA VAL A 3 -14.91 -9.15 -2.10
C VAL A 3 -15.76 -10.31 -1.64
N ASP A 4 -17.08 -10.11 -1.50
CA ASP A 4 -18.02 -11.10 -0.98
C ASP A 4 -17.53 -11.74 0.33
N ASP A 5 -17.08 -10.90 1.27
CA ASP A 5 -16.48 -11.25 2.57
C ASP A 5 -15.19 -12.09 2.52
N ALA A 6 -14.67 -12.40 1.33
CA ALA A 6 -13.40 -13.08 1.15
C ALA A 6 -12.23 -12.08 1.07
N VAL A 7 -11.12 -12.39 1.74
CA VAL A 7 -9.87 -11.62 1.62
C VAL A 7 -9.25 -11.89 0.26
N VAL A 8 -9.23 -10.87 -0.59
CA VAL A 8 -8.63 -10.92 -1.94
C VAL A 8 -7.30 -10.19 -2.05
N GLY A 9 -6.87 -9.54 -0.98
CA GLY A 9 -5.65 -8.74 -0.98
C GLY A 9 -5.42 -8.03 0.34
N PHE A 10 -4.18 -7.58 0.53
CA PHE A 10 -3.74 -6.90 1.74
C PHE A 10 -2.64 -5.89 1.43
N PHE A 11 -2.38 -5.04 2.41
CA PHE A 11 -1.21 -4.16 2.42
C PHE A 11 -0.60 -4.13 3.82
N VAL A 12 0.66 -3.70 3.91
CA VAL A 12 1.38 -3.54 5.17
C VAL A 12 1.94 -2.12 5.25
N ILE A 13 1.60 -1.42 6.34
CA ILE A 13 2.14 -0.11 6.67
C ILE A 13 3.20 -0.26 7.76
N ASP A 14 4.32 0.41 7.54
CA ASP A 14 5.49 0.46 8.43
C ASP A 14 5.71 1.89 8.91
N THR A 15 5.95 2.07 10.21
CA THR A 15 6.15 3.37 10.86
C THR A 15 7.60 3.60 11.30
N ALA A 16 8.51 2.67 11.01
CA ALA A 16 9.92 2.83 11.34
C ALA A 16 10.58 3.94 10.49
N ASN A 17 11.60 4.59 11.04
CA ASN A 17 12.36 5.63 10.35
C ASN A 17 13.53 5.01 9.59
N TYR A 18 13.73 5.46 8.35
CA TYR A 18 14.83 5.02 7.49
C TYR A 18 15.58 6.24 6.92
N GLY A 19 16.88 6.08 6.66
CA GLY A 19 17.71 7.18 6.15
C GLY A 19 17.32 7.68 4.75
N PHE A 20 16.55 6.90 3.99
CA PHE A 20 16.10 7.27 2.64
C PHE A 20 14.76 8.04 2.62
N CYS A 21 14.06 8.16 3.75
CA CYS A 21 12.77 8.85 3.83
C CYS A 21 12.80 9.97 4.87
N SER A 22 11.86 10.92 4.77
CA SER A 22 11.71 11.93 5.80
C SER A 22 11.29 11.30 7.13
N LYS A 23 11.81 11.81 8.25
CA LYS A 23 11.41 11.38 9.59
C LYS A 23 9.88 11.43 9.75
N GLY A 24 9.30 10.37 10.29
CA GLY A 24 7.86 10.25 10.47
C GLY A 24 7.10 10.00 9.15
N ALA A 25 7.75 9.56 8.08
CA ALA A 25 7.04 9.04 6.92
C ALA A 25 6.61 7.58 7.13
N LEU A 26 5.52 7.18 6.47
CA LEU A 26 5.05 5.80 6.43
C LEU A 26 5.73 5.03 5.29
N GLY A 27 5.93 3.73 5.48
CA GLY A 27 6.34 2.80 4.44
C GLY A 27 5.17 1.91 4.00
N LEU A 28 4.93 1.80 2.70
CA LEU A 28 4.09 0.75 2.12
C LEU A 28 5.00 -0.45 1.78
N ARG A 29 4.99 -1.48 2.63
CA ARG A 29 5.96 -2.60 2.53
C ARG A 29 5.48 -3.78 1.73
N ALA A 30 4.18 -4.04 1.79
CA ALA A 30 3.52 -5.03 0.97
C ALA A 30 2.25 -4.42 0.42
N PHE A 31 1.96 -4.72 -0.83
CA PHE A 31 0.70 -4.43 -1.48
C PHE A 31 0.42 -5.57 -2.45
N PHE A 32 -0.60 -6.37 -2.17
CA PHE A 32 -0.82 -7.62 -2.87
C PHE A 32 -2.30 -7.84 -3.17
N ILE A 33 -2.58 -8.30 -4.38
CA ILE A 33 -3.88 -8.79 -4.83
C ILE A 33 -3.67 -10.26 -5.23
N ASP A 34 -4.53 -11.12 -4.72
CA ASP A 34 -4.60 -12.53 -5.11
C ASP A 34 -4.67 -12.64 -6.65
N SER A 35 -3.84 -13.52 -7.24
CA SER A 35 -3.73 -13.67 -8.69
C SER A 35 -5.05 -14.00 -9.37
N ARG A 36 -5.96 -14.72 -8.71
CA ARG A 36 -7.31 -15.06 -9.20
C ARG A 36 -8.22 -13.82 -9.34
N HIS A 37 -7.81 -12.71 -8.73
CA HIS A 37 -8.54 -11.45 -8.65
C HIS A 37 -7.81 -10.30 -9.35
N GLN A 38 -6.63 -10.55 -9.94
CA GLN A 38 -5.91 -9.55 -10.73
C GLN A 38 -6.63 -9.25 -12.06
N GLY A 39 -6.32 -8.10 -12.66
CA GLY A 39 -7.00 -7.62 -13.88
C GLY A 39 -8.40 -7.04 -13.66
N LYS A 40 -8.99 -7.18 -12.47
CA LYS A 40 -10.34 -6.69 -12.13
C LYS A 40 -10.38 -5.28 -11.54
N GLY A 41 -9.24 -4.59 -11.48
CA GLY A 41 -9.15 -3.21 -10.98
C GLY A 41 -9.02 -3.05 -9.46
N TYR A 42 -9.03 -4.13 -8.66
CA TYR A 42 -8.95 -4.04 -7.20
C TYR A 42 -7.71 -3.32 -6.66
N GLY A 43 -6.56 -3.43 -7.34
CA GLY A 43 -5.36 -2.67 -6.98
C GLY A 43 -5.61 -1.16 -7.02
N LYS A 44 -6.22 -0.66 -8.10
CA LYS A 44 -6.55 0.76 -8.28
C LYS A 44 -7.54 1.24 -7.21
N PHE A 45 -8.60 0.49 -6.97
CA PHE A 45 -9.59 0.84 -5.94
C PHE A 45 -8.98 0.84 -4.54
N SER A 46 -8.09 -0.11 -4.27
CA SER A 46 -7.42 -0.20 -2.97
C SER A 46 -6.45 0.95 -2.74
N VAL A 47 -5.70 1.39 -3.76
CA VAL A 47 -4.86 2.59 -3.66
C VAL A 47 -5.71 3.86 -3.46
N ALA A 48 -6.85 3.97 -4.13
CA ALA A 48 -7.78 5.08 -3.92
C ALA A 48 -8.32 5.13 -2.48
N ALA A 49 -8.65 3.97 -1.91
CA ALA A 49 -9.09 3.83 -0.52
C ALA A 49 -7.96 3.99 0.50
N LEU A 50 -6.70 3.80 0.09
CA LEU A 50 -5.55 3.88 0.97
C LEU A 50 -5.34 5.29 1.55
N LYS A 51 -5.50 6.34 0.73
CA LYS A 51 -5.32 7.72 1.18
C LYS A 51 -6.22 8.10 2.38
N PRO A 52 -7.56 7.97 2.31
CA PRO A 52 -8.42 8.30 3.44
C PRO A 52 -8.15 7.39 4.66
N TYR A 53 -7.85 6.10 4.45
CA TYR A 53 -7.46 5.21 5.55
C TYR A 53 -6.22 5.72 6.30
N LEU A 54 -5.17 6.12 5.56
CA LEU A 54 -3.94 6.61 6.18
C LEU A 54 -4.14 7.94 6.90
N GLN A 55 -4.95 8.85 6.35
CA GLN A 55 -5.27 10.11 7.00
C GLN A 55 -5.99 9.91 8.34
N GLN A 56 -6.84 8.88 8.43
CA GLN A 56 -7.54 8.54 9.66
C GLN A 56 -6.64 7.81 10.67
N ALA A 57 -5.91 6.78 10.22
CA ALA A 57 -5.14 5.90 11.11
C ALA A 57 -3.76 6.48 11.50
N TYR A 58 -3.20 7.36 10.67
CA TYR A 58 -1.85 7.93 10.82
C TYR A 58 -1.87 9.45 10.59
N SER A 59 -2.77 10.16 11.28
CA SER A 59 -3.05 11.59 11.07
C SER A 59 -1.83 12.52 11.22
N GLN A 60 -0.79 12.09 11.93
CA GLN A 60 0.44 12.85 12.14
C GLN A 60 1.48 12.64 11.04
N ASN A 61 1.25 11.71 10.11
CA ASN A 61 2.19 11.35 9.06
C ASN A 61 1.73 11.95 7.72
N SER A 62 2.52 12.86 7.16
CA SER A 62 2.14 13.60 5.94
C SER A 62 2.66 12.95 4.64
N LYS A 63 3.51 11.93 4.73
CA LYS A 63 4.19 11.30 3.60
C LYS A 63 4.19 9.79 3.70
N ILE A 64 4.10 9.12 2.55
CA ILE A 64 4.23 7.68 2.40
C ILE A 64 5.22 7.35 1.28
N TYR A 65 6.02 6.31 1.49
CA TYR A 65 7.02 5.83 0.56
C TYR A 65 6.77 4.36 0.22
N LEU A 66 6.91 4.01 -1.05
CA LEU A 66 6.95 2.62 -1.53
C LEU A 66 8.34 2.37 -2.11
N THR A 67 8.97 1.27 -1.72
CA THR A 67 10.18 0.76 -2.36
C THR A 67 9.81 -0.41 -3.24
N VAL A 68 10.18 -0.36 -4.51
CA VAL A 68 9.99 -1.47 -5.44
C VAL A 68 11.33 -2.10 -5.76
N ASN A 69 11.33 -3.40 -6.01
CA ASN A 69 12.50 -4.05 -6.59
C ASN A 69 12.61 -3.61 -8.06
N CYS A 70 13.75 -3.07 -8.49
CA CYS A 70 13.96 -2.62 -9.86
C CYS A 70 13.80 -3.72 -10.92
N LYS A 71 13.82 -5.00 -10.54
CA LYS A 71 13.50 -6.13 -11.43
C LYS A 71 12.01 -6.25 -11.74
N ASN A 72 11.14 -5.60 -10.96
CA ASN A 72 9.70 -5.58 -11.19
C ASN A 72 9.34 -4.44 -12.15
N LEU A 73 9.51 -4.70 -13.45
CA LEU A 73 9.23 -3.73 -14.51
C LEU A 73 7.77 -3.27 -14.52
N SER A 74 6.83 -4.09 -14.04
CA SER A 74 5.41 -3.74 -13.96
C SER A 74 5.09 -2.75 -12.83
N ALA A 75 6.05 -2.49 -11.93
CA ALA A 75 5.90 -1.58 -10.79
C ALA A 75 6.77 -0.32 -10.90
N TYR A 76 7.55 -0.18 -11.98
CA TYR A 76 8.33 1.02 -12.30
C TYR A 76 7.46 2.06 -13.02
#